data_AF-A0A0S6U015-F1
#
_entry.id   AF-A0A0S6U015-F1
#
_cell.length_a   1.000
_cell.length_b   1.000
_cell.length_c   1.000
_cell.angle_alpha   90.00
_cell.angle_beta   90.00
_cell.angle_gamma   90.00
#
_symmetry.space_group_name_H-M   'P 1'
#
loop_
_entity.id
_entity.type
_entity.pdbx_description
1 polymer ?
#
loop_
_entity_poly.entity_id
_entity_poly.type
_entity_poly.pdbx_seq_one_letter_code
_entity_poly.pdbx_strand_id
1 'polypeptide(L)' 'MARGQKRYTDEFKNTIVELYNSGKVLSELSSEYVISKSTITGWIKKNAKLEEEIEIFKKDMGIFARK' A
#
# COMPACT_ATOMS: atom_id res chain seq x y z
N MET A 1 28.23 1.89 8.91
CA MET A 1 27.10 2.10 9.86
C MET A 1 25.86 1.41 9.33
N ALA A 2 25.17 0.59 10.13
CA ALA A 2 23.85 0.09 9.77
C ALA A 2 22.88 1.27 9.75
N ARG A 3 22.35 1.64 8.58
CA ARG A 3 21.29 2.66 8.49
C ARG A 3 20.05 2.02 9.10
N GLY A 4 19.69 2.45 10.31
CA GLY A 4 18.45 2.05 10.96
C GLY A 4 17.29 2.36 10.02
N GLN A 5 16.72 1.32 9.41
CA GLN A 5 15.56 1.51 8.56
C GLN A 5 14.41 1.95 9.45
N LYS A 6 13.82 3.12 9.14
CA LYS A 6 12.57 3.55 9.78
C LYS A 6 11.53 2.45 9.56
N ARG A 7 11.10 1.83 10.66
CA ARG A 7 10.02 0.84 10.65
C ARG A 7 8.70 1.58 10.81
N TYR A 8 7.87 1.47 9.79
CA TYR A 8 6.48 1.93 9.84
C TYR A 8 5.58 0.74 10.15
N THR A 9 4.56 0.95 10.99
CA THR A 9 3.53 -0.06 11.24
C THR A 9 2.73 -0.31 9.97
N ASP A 10 2.16 -1.50 9.83
CA ASP A 10 1.37 -1.84 8.64
C ASP A 10 0.08 -1.02 8.57
N GLU A 11 -0.56 -0.73 9.71
CA GLU A 11 -1.70 0.20 9.80
C GLU A 11 -1.37 1.56 9.19
N PHE A 12 -0.23 2.15 9.55
CA PHE A 12 0.17 3.46 9.03
C PHE A 12 0.44 3.41 7.52
N LYS A 13 1.09 2.35 7.02
CA LYS A 13 1.34 2.18 5.57
C LYS A 13 0.01 2.10 4.82
N ASN A 14 -0.95 1.34 5.34
CA ASN A 14 -2.26 1.16 4.73
C ASN A 14 -3.00 2.49 4.66
N THR A 15 -3.01 3.29 5.74
CA THR A 15 -3.62 4.63 5.72
C THR A 15 -3.03 5.52 4.62
N ILE A 16 -1.71 5.51 4.42
CA ILE A 16 -1.06 6.30 3.36
C ILE A 16 -1.46 5.80 1.96
N VAL A 17 -1.57 4.49 1.78
CA VAL A 17 -2.03 3.90 0.51
C VAL A 17 -3.50 4.23 0.24
N GLU A 18 -4.37 4.17 1.25
CA GLU A 18 -5.79 4.53 1.15
C GLU A 18 -5.96 6.01 0.78
N LEU A 19 -5.18 6.91 1.39
CA LEU A 19 -5.20 8.33 1.05
C LEU A 19 -4.74 8.58 -0.40
N TYR A 20 -3.74 7.84 -0.88
CA TYR A 20 -3.34 7.92 -2.28
C TYR A 20 -4.47 7.45 -3.21
N ASN A 21 -5.11 6.32 -2.87
CA ASN A 21 -6.23 5.77 -3.64
C ASN A 21 -7.48 6.66 -3.59
N SER A 22 -7.66 7.47 -2.55
CA SER A 22 -8.75 8.45 -2.46
C SER A 22 -8.51 9.73 -3.28
N GLY A 23 -7.35 9.84 -3.93
CA GLY A 23 -7.02 10.92 -4.86
C GLY A 23 -5.96 11.91 -4.36
N LYS A 24 -5.39 11.73 -3.16
CA LYS A 24 -4.25 12.56 -2.74
C LYS A 24 -3.03 12.32 -3.61
N VAL A 25 -2.32 13.40 -3.93
CA VAL A 25 -1.11 13.35 -4.75
C VAL A 25 0.11 12.90 -3.93
N LEU A 26 0.98 12.11 -4.57
CA LEU A 26 2.19 11.57 -3.95
C LEU A 26 3.10 12.65 -3.34
N SER A 27 3.18 13.84 -3.95
CA SER A 27 3.96 14.97 -3.44
C SER A 27 3.42 15.58 -2.16
N GLU A 28 2.09 15.63 -2.02
CA GLU A 28 1.42 16.12 -0.83
C GLU A 28 1.64 15.14 0.32
N LEU A 29 1.37 13.85 0.11
CA LEU A 29 1.64 12.80 1.09
C LEU A 29 3.11 12.76 1.54
N SER A 30 4.04 12.94 0.60
CA SER A 30 5.47 12.97 0.89
C SER A 30 5.84 14.16 1.80
N SER A 31 5.19 15.31 1.59
CA SER A 31 5.47 16.54 2.34
C SER A 31 4.78 16.54 3.70
N GLU A 32 3.50 16.17 3.76
CA GLU A 32 2.70 16.13 5.01
C GLU A 32 3.25 15.14 6.02
N TYR A 33 3.59 13.93 5.57
CA TYR A 33 4.01 12.84 6.46
C TYR A 33 5.53 12.70 6.57
N VAL A 34 6.29 13.54 5.85
CA VAL A 34 7.76 13.53 5.81
C VAL A 34 8.31 12.15 5.43
N ILE A 35 7.70 11.56 4.39
CA ILE A 35 8.04 10.25 3.85
C ILE A 35 8.56 10.46 2.42
N SER A 36 9.62 9.76 2.03
CA SER A 36 10.07 9.86 0.65
C SER A 36 9.04 9.26 -0.31
N LYS A 37 8.89 9.89 -1.49
CA LYS A 37 8.04 9.39 -2.58
C LYS A 37 8.36 7.94 -2.94
N SER A 38 9.63 7.55 -2.91
CA SER A 38 10.08 6.18 -3.19
C SER A 38 9.60 5.17 -2.15
N THR A 39 9.49 5.56 -0.88
CA THR A 39 8.94 4.71 0.17
C THR A 39 7.43 4.53 0.00
N ILE A 40 6.68 5.61 -0.25
CA ILE A 40 5.23 5.55 -0.47
C ILE A 40 4.89 4.70 -1.71
N THR A 41 5.59 4.93 -2.83
CA THR A 41 5.41 4.11 -4.05
C THR A 41 5.73 2.64 -3.82
N GLY A 42 6.71 2.34 -2.95
CA GLY A 42 6.99 0.97 -2.52
C GLY A 42 5.82 0.32 -1.79
N TRP A 43 5.07 1.07 -0.98
CA TRP A 43 3.88 0.55 -0.28
C TRP A 43 2.71 0.33 -1.24
N ILE A 44 2.44 1.30 -2.12
CA ILE A 44 1.38 1.19 -3.13
C ILE A 44 1.58 -0.07 -3.99
N LYS A 45 2.81 -0.30 -4.46
CA LYS A 45 3.15 -1.49 -5.26
C LYS A 45 2.99 -2.80 -4.50
N LYS A 46 3.32 -2.82 -3.21
CA LYS A 46 3.13 -4.02 -2.38
C LYS A 46 1.64 -4.31 -2.16
N ASN A 47 0.84 -3.27 -1.92
CA ASN A 47 -0.60 -3.43 -1.74
C ASN A 47 -1.29 -3.96 -3.01
N ALA A 48 -0.93 -3.43 -4.19
CA ALA A 48 -1.47 -3.91 -5.46
C ALA A 48 -1.20 -5.41 -5.70
N LYS A 49 0.03 -5.87 -5.43
CA LYS A 49 0.37 -7.30 -5.54
C LYS A 49 -0.46 -8.18 -4.60
N LEU A 50 -0.64 -7.74 -3.35
CA LEU A 50 -1.45 -8.46 -2.37
C LEU A 50 -2.91 -8.57 -2.83
N GLU A 51 -3.47 -7.52 -3.43
CA GLU A 51 -4.83 -7.56 -3.97
C GLU A 51 -4.97 -8.55 -5.13
N GLU A 52 -4.01 -8.59 -6.05
CA GLU A 52 -3.98 -9.58 -7.15
C GLU A 52 -3.90 -11.02 -6.61
N GLU A 53 -3.01 -11.26 -5.63
CA GLU A 53 -2.85 -12.57 -4.99
C GLU A 53 -4.13 -13.02 -4.25
N ILE A 54 -4.79 -12.09 -3.54
CA ILE A 54 -6.07 -12.32 -2.87
C ILE A 54 -7.17 -12.63 -3.89
N GLU A 55 -7.21 -11.94 -5.02
CA GLU A 55 -8.21 -12.15 -6.07
C GLU A 55 -8.05 -13.51 -6.75
N ILE A 56 -6.81 -13.91 -7.06
CA ILE A 56 -6.49 -15.25 -7.56
C ILE A 56 -6.94 -16.32 -6.56
N PHE A 57 -6.59 -16.16 -5.28
CA PHE A 57 -6.97 -17.13 -4.24
C PHE A 57 -8.49 -17.22 -4.05
N LYS A 58 -9.21 -16.10 -4.10
CA LYS A 58 -10.68 -16.07 -4.07
C LYS A 58 -11.30 -16.78 -5.28
N LYS A 59 -10.69 -16.65 -6.46
CA LYS A 59 -11.12 -17.33 -7.68
C LYS A 59 -10.89 -18.83 -7.61
N ASP A 60 -9.72 -19.25 -7.12
CA ASP A 60 -9.36 -20.66 -6.94
C ASP A 60 -10.25 -21.34 -5.88
N MET A 61 -10.60 -20.62 -4.81
CA MET A 61 -11.53 -21.11 -3.78
C MET A 61 -13.02 -21.01 -4.19
N GLY A 62 -13.34 -20.55 -5.41
CA GLY A 62 -14.72 -20.42 -5.89
C GLY A 62 -15.58 -19.41 -5.13
N ILE A 63 -14.96 -18.50 -4.37
CA ILE A 63 -15.64 -17.53 -3.49
C ILE A 63 -16.30 -16.40 -4.28
N PHE A 64 -15.88 -16.17 -5.53
CA PHE A 64 -16.57 -15.27 -6.48
C PHE A 64 -17.92 -15.85 -7.00
N ALA A 65 -18.56 -16.73 -6.25
CA ALA A 65 -19.90 -17.20 -6.55
C ALA A 65 -20.94 -16.07 -6.34
N ARG A 66 -21.32 -15.45 -7.46
CA ARG A 66 -22.57 -14.71 -7.73
C ARG A 66 -22.79 -13.40 -6.94
N LYS A 67 -22.69 -12.28 -7.65
CA LYS A 67 -23.69 -11.22 -7.59
C LYS A 67 -24.26 -11.02 -8.99
#